data_AF-A0A268S4F0-F1
#
_entry.id   AF-A0A268S4F0-F1
#
_cell.length_a   1.000
_cell.length_b   1.000
_cell.length_c   1.000
_cell.angle_alpha   90.00
_cell.angle_beta   90.00
_cell.angle_gamma   90.00
#
_symmetry.space_group_name_H-M   'P 1'
#
loop_
_entity.id
_entity.type
_entity.pdbx_description
1 polymer ?
#
loop_
_entity_poly.entity_id
_entity_poly.type
_entity_poly.pdbx_seq_one_letter_code
_entity_poly.pdbx_strand_id
1 'polypeptide(L)'
;MAYDVVTDKRYTIDFDELETMVRKSPLNFHYKNEWISGWLEVLNKAEQDTDAQINNISFEGCEVFQKELHFPTFTFYFNFVIPGTEHFIEELNPKTHTILLKDIRDKSFALDWTPTDDWRRSVNNQKPIMCTRFPYGVNEYLLIDGNHRLTAKMHTKQEAIKSYIISPREIVDHKILPMAIDRVMYLFIIESANFTKALSEKKYTDREIFDSSLVHSAFANFFK
;
A
#
# COMPACT_ATOMS: atom_id res chain seq x y z
N MET A 1 -8.71 10.49 14.02
CA MET A 1 -7.65 11.25 13.32
C MET A 1 -6.63 10.28 12.74
N ALA A 2 -5.96 10.62 11.65
CA ALA A 2 -4.79 9.91 11.15
C ALA A 2 -3.50 10.68 11.50
N TYR A 3 -2.35 10.08 11.17
CA TYR A 3 -1.05 10.59 11.61
C TYR A 3 0.00 10.51 10.49
N ASP A 4 0.65 11.64 10.24
CA ASP A 4 1.79 11.76 9.37
C ASP A 4 3.06 11.61 10.21
N VAL A 5 3.76 10.48 10.02
CA VAL A 5 4.97 10.13 10.75
C VAL A 5 6.15 11.03 10.36
N VAL A 6 6.20 11.51 9.11
CA VAL A 6 7.31 12.33 8.61
C VAL A 6 7.27 13.73 9.20
N THR A 7 6.08 14.32 9.33
CA THR A 7 5.93 15.67 9.90
C THR A 7 5.55 15.71 11.37
N ASP A 8 5.32 14.54 11.99
CA ASP A 8 4.84 14.38 13.37
C ASP A 8 3.54 15.17 13.61
N LYS A 9 2.57 15.00 12.71
CA LYS A 9 1.30 15.74 12.75
C LYS A 9 0.09 14.84 12.64
N ARG A 10 -0.93 15.18 13.43
CA ARG A 10 -2.27 14.62 13.29
C ARG A 10 -3.03 15.35 12.19
N TYR A 11 -3.85 14.62 11.45
CA TYR A 11 -4.78 15.19 10.48
C TYR A 11 -6.11 14.43 10.50
N THR A 12 -7.15 15.07 9.98
CA THR A 12 -8.49 14.48 9.90
C THR A 12 -8.71 13.88 8.53
N ILE A 13 -9.33 12.71 8.47
CA ILE A 13 -9.80 12.12 7.22
C ILE A 13 -11.23 12.61 6.95
N ASP A 14 -11.47 13.11 5.75
CA ASP A 14 -12.81 13.46 5.29
C ASP A 14 -13.51 12.21 4.72
N PHE A 15 -14.27 11.53 5.57
CA PHE A 15 -14.99 10.32 5.18
C PHE A 15 -16.13 10.58 4.19
N ASP A 16 -16.73 11.77 4.19
CA ASP A 16 -17.78 12.14 3.24
C ASP A 16 -17.21 12.30 1.82
N GLU A 17 -16.02 12.90 1.71
CA GLU A 17 -15.27 12.97 0.45
C GLU A 17 -14.85 11.56 -0.02
N LEU A 18 -14.34 10.72 0.89
CA LEU A 18 -13.98 9.34 0.56
C LEU A 18 -15.19 8.55 0.03
N GLU A 19 -16.32 8.60 0.73
CA GLU A 19 -17.57 7.97 0.30
C GLU A 19 -17.98 8.48 -1.09
N THR A 20 -17.96 9.79 -1.29
CA THR A 20 -18.32 10.44 -2.56
C THR A 20 -17.45 9.94 -3.71
N MET A 21 -16.14 9.83 -3.51
CA MET A 21 -15.21 9.31 -4.51
C MET A 21 -15.49 7.85 -4.85
N VAL A 22 -15.71 7.00 -3.85
CA VAL A 22 -15.96 5.57 -4.07
C VAL A 22 -17.32 5.35 -4.75
N ARG A 23 -18.33 6.15 -4.42
CA ARG A 23 -19.63 6.13 -5.11
C ARG A 23 -19.50 6.49 -6.59
N LYS A 24 -18.64 7.46 -6.93
CA LYS A 24 -18.34 7.87 -8.31
C LYS A 24 -17.42 6.92 -9.07
N SER A 25 -16.76 5.98 -8.37
CA SER A 25 -15.89 4.99 -9.00
C SER A 25 -16.64 4.11 -10.01
N PRO A 26 -15.95 3.57 -11.05
CA PRO A 26 -16.56 2.68 -12.05
C PRO A 26 -16.95 1.31 -11.49
N LEU A 27 -16.64 1.03 -10.21
CA LEU A 27 -17.06 -0.18 -9.53
C LEU A 27 -18.59 -0.22 -9.50
N ASN A 28 -19.20 -1.20 -10.16
CA ASN A 28 -20.65 -1.31 -10.27
C ASN A 28 -21.08 -2.77 -10.08
N PHE A 29 -21.70 -3.04 -8.94
CA PHE A 29 -22.21 -4.36 -8.55
C PHE A 29 -23.34 -4.19 -7.54
N HIS A 30 -24.22 -5.18 -7.43
CA HIS A 30 -25.47 -5.12 -6.66
C HIS A 30 -25.27 -4.68 -5.20
N TYR A 31 -24.21 -5.16 -4.55
CA TYR A 31 -23.93 -4.93 -3.12
C TYR A 31 -23.01 -3.72 -2.86
N LYS A 32 -22.78 -2.83 -3.84
CA LYS A 32 -21.86 -1.69 -3.73
C LYS A 32 -22.13 -0.82 -2.49
N ASN A 33 -23.39 -0.51 -2.21
CA ASN A 33 -23.74 0.37 -1.08
C ASN A 33 -23.41 -0.28 0.28
N GLU A 34 -23.71 -1.57 0.42
CA GLU A 34 -23.43 -2.32 1.65
C GLU A 34 -21.91 -2.44 1.87
N TRP A 35 -21.18 -2.75 0.80
CA TRP A 35 -19.72 -2.80 0.79
C TRP A 35 -19.06 -1.46 1.16
N ILE A 36 -19.52 -0.34 0.58
CA ILE A 36 -19.03 1.01 0.94
C ILE A 36 -19.27 1.29 2.42
N SER A 37 -20.49 1.02 2.89
CA SER A 37 -20.88 1.32 4.29
C SER A 37 -20.02 0.53 5.26
N GLY A 38 -19.78 -0.75 4.97
CA GLY A 38 -18.92 -1.60 5.79
C GLY A 38 -17.46 -1.14 5.82
N TRP A 39 -16.88 -0.72 4.68
CA TRP A 39 -15.53 -0.16 4.68
C TRP A 39 -15.41 1.16 5.44
N LEU A 40 -16.40 2.07 5.30
CA LEU A 40 -16.42 3.32 6.05
C LEU A 40 -16.52 3.08 7.57
N GLU A 41 -17.29 2.07 7.99
CA GLU A 41 -17.35 1.69 9.40
C GLU A 41 -16.00 1.20 9.93
N VAL A 42 -15.31 0.31 9.19
CA VAL A 42 -14.00 -0.21 9.59
C VAL A 42 -12.93 0.89 9.60
N LEU A 43 -12.92 1.76 8.59
CA LEU A 43 -12.01 2.89 8.53
C LEU A 43 -12.23 3.87 9.69
N ASN A 44 -13.48 4.24 10.00
CA ASN A 44 -13.81 5.12 11.12
C ASN A 44 -13.35 4.52 12.46
N LYS A 45 -13.56 3.22 12.68
CA LYS A 45 -13.03 2.53 13.88
C LYS A 45 -11.50 2.58 13.95
N ALA A 46 -10.81 2.26 12.87
CA ALA A 46 -9.36 2.31 12.81
C ALA A 46 -8.81 3.74 13.04
N GLU A 47 -9.56 4.76 12.63
CA GLU A 47 -9.22 6.16 12.86
C GLU A 47 -9.28 6.55 14.35
N GLN A 48 -10.20 5.95 15.12
CA GLN A 48 -10.37 6.18 16.56
C GLN A 48 -9.22 5.58 17.39
N ASP A 49 -8.61 4.49 16.92
CA ASP A 49 -7.49 3.82 17.60
C ASP A 49 -6.14 4.55 17.44
N THR A 50 -6.05 5.51 16.51
CA THR A 50 -4.79 6.16 16.12
C THR A 50 -4.08 6.82 17.29
N ASP A 51 -4.79 7.59 18.13
CA ASP A 51 -4.14 8.29 19.25
C ASP A 51 -3.56 7.32 20.29
N ALA A 52 -4.24 6.19 20.54
CA ALA A 52 -3.72 5.15 21.41
C ALA A 52 -2.46 4.50 20.82
N GLN A 53 -2.37 4.38 19.49
CA GLN A 53 -1.20 3.82 18.81
C GLN A 53 0.00 4.78 18.80
N ILE A 54 -0.21 6.07 18.54
CA ILE A 54 0.86 7.09 18.53
C ILE A 54 1.59 7.11 19.87
N ASN A 55 0.85 7.05 20.98
CA ASN A 55 1.46 7.11 22.31
C ASN A 55 2.32 5.87 22.68
N ASN A 56 2.18 4.78 21.93
CA ASN A 56 2.84 3.50 22.21
C ASN A 56 3.96 3.15 21.21
N ILE A 57 4.17 3.97 20.18
CA ILE A 57 5.16 3.71 19.12
C ILE A 57 6.10 4.91 19.01
N SER A 58 7.40 4.65 19.10
CA SER A 58 8.41 5.65 18.74
C SER A 58 8.89 5.39 17.31
N PHE A 59 8.87 6.43 16.49
CA PHE A 59 9.44 6.44 15.14
C PHE A 59 10.81 7.13 15.09
N GLU A 60 11.39 7.47 16.24
CA GLU A 60 12.66 8.19 16.30
C GLU A 60 13.79 7.37 15.66
N GLY A 61 14.43 7.95 14.63
CA GLY A 61 15.49 7.29 13.88
C GLY A 61 15.01 6.17 12.93
N CYS A 62 13.69 5.93 12.83
CA CYS A 62 13.15 4.99 11.84
C CYS A 62 13.16 5.61 10.45
N GLU A 63 13.71 4.89 9.47
CA GLU A 63 13.51 5.24 8.07
C GLU A 63 12.07 4.92 7.66
N VAL A 64 11.38 5.92 7.11
CA VAL A 64 10.00 5.82 6.66
C VAL A 64 9.91 6.25 5.20
N PHE A 65 9.34 5.37 4.38
CA PHE A 65 8.88 5.74 3.05
C PHE A 65 7.42 6.17 3.12
N GLN A 66 7.13 7.38 2.67
CA GLN A 66 5.77 7.92 2.68
C GLN A 66 5.18 7.93 1.28
N LYS A 67 3.97 7.38 1.14
CA LYS A 67 3.16 7.52 -0.07
C LYS A 67 1.95 8.41 0.21
N GLU A 68 1.88 9.51 -0.53
CA GLU A 68 0.77 10.46 -0.46
C GLU A 68 -0.33 10.08 -1.46
N LEU A 69 -1.57 10.11 -1.00
CA LEU A 69 -2.78 10.13 -1.84
C LEU A 69 -3.53 11.43 -1.61
N HIS A 70 -3.60 12.27 -2.64
CA HIS A 70 -4.28 13.55 -2.58
C HIS A 70 -5.77 13.40 -2.90
N PHE A 71 -6.61 13.76 -1.94
CA PHE A 71 -8.05 13.95 -2.10
C PHE A 71 -8.34 15.46 -2.22
N PRO A 72 -9.51 15.87 -2.72
CA PRO A 72 -9.86 17.29 -2.83
C PRO A 72 -9.80 18.05 -1.49
N THR A 73 -10.16 17.40 -0.38
CA THR A 73 -10.26 18.06 0.94
C THR A 73 -9.17 17.64 1.92
N PHE A 74 -8.40 16.58 1.65
CA PHE A 74 -7.32 16.11 2.53
C PHE A 74 -6.25 15.33 1.75
N THR A 75 -5.09 15.08 2.36
CA THR A 75 -4.09 14.14 1.84
C THR A 75 -3.96 12.98 2.82
N PHE A 76 -4.02 11.75 2.31
CA PHE A 76 -3.76 10.55 3.10
C PHE A 76 -2.30 10.13 2.94
N TYR A 77 -1.65 9.80 4.04
CA TYR A 77 -0.24 9.42 4.07
C TYR A 77 -0.13 7.95 4.49
N PHE A 78 0.44 7.11 3.63
CA PHE A 78 0.86 5.75 4.01
C PHE A 78 2.30 5.79 4.48
N ASN A 79 2.53 5.43 5.74
CA ASN A 79 3.85 5.47 6.35
C ASN A 79 4.46 4.06 6.41
N PHE A 80 5.17 3.67 5.35
CA PHE A 80 5.87 2.38 5.30
C PHE A 80 7.17 2.46 6.10
N VAL A 81 7.23 1.76 7.24
CA VAL A 81 8.41 1.73 8.11
C VAL A 81 9.40 0.69 7.59
N ILE A 82 10.55 1.15 7.11
CA ILE A 82 11.56 0.30 6.48
C ILE A 82 12.14 -0.73 7.47
N PRO A 83 12.45 -0.38 8.74
CA PRO A 83 12.86 -1.38 9.73
C PRO A 83 11.88 -2.54 9.92
N GLY A 84 10.57 -2.30 9.83
CA GLY A 84 9.57 -3.37 9.91
C GLY A 84 9.64 -4.32 8.71
N THR A 85 10.00 -3.78 7.54
CA THR A 85 10.21 -4.56 6.32
C THR A 85 11.51 -5.37 6.39
N GLU A 86 12.60 -4.76 6.87
CA GLU A 86 13.88 -5.44 7.07
C GLU A 86 13.74 -6.60 8.05
N HIS A 87 13.04 -6.37 9.17
CA HIS A 87 12.76 -7.41 10.15
C HIS A 87 11.99 -8.61 9.56
N PHE A 88 10.92 -8.35 8.79
CA PHE A 88 10.20 -9.38 8.05
C PHE A 88 11.13 -10.19 7.12
N ILE A 89 12.02 -9.51 6.38
CA ILE A 89 12.96 -10.17 5.48
C ILE A 89 13.98 -11.02 6.24
N GLU A 90 14.49 -10.53 7.37
CA GLU A 90 15.45 -11.25 8.21
C GLU A 90 14.83 -12.49 8.85
N GLU A 91 13.60 -12.38 9.37
CA GLU A 91 12.93 -13.48 10.07
C GLU A 91 12.47 -14.58 9.11
N LEU A 92 11.83 -14.20 8.00
CA LEU A 92 11.17 -15.16 7.11
C LEU A 92 11.98 -15.51 5.87
N ASN A 93 13.06 -14.78 5.59
CA ASN A 93 13.94 -14.95 4.43
C ASN A 93 13.14 -15.22 3.13
N PRO A 94 12.22 -14.33 2.75
CA PRO A 94 11.36 -14.53 1.59
C PRO A 94 12.21 -14.65 0.31
N LYS A 95 11.68 -15.33 -0.70
CA LYS A 95 12.39 -15.47 -1.97
C LYS A 95 12.45 -14.13 -2.71
N THR A 96 13.63 -13.77 -3.22
CA THR A 96 13.77 -12.63 -4.13
C THR A 96 13.29 -12.98 -5.53
N HIS A 97 12.70 -11.99 -6.20
CA HIS A 97 12.29 -12.03 -7.60
C HIS A 97 13.26 -11.22 -8.47
N THR A 98 13.41 -11.62 -9.73
CA THR A 98 14.16 -10.84 -10.72
C THR A 98 13.17 -10.08 -11.57
N ILE A 99 13.28 -8.74 -11.60
CA ILE A 99 12.48 -7.87 -12.46
C ILE A 99 13.38 -7.39 -13.60
N LEU A 100 12.93 -7.56 -14.85
CA LEU A 100 13.67 -7.02 -15.99
C LEU A 100 13.43 -5.51 -16.04
N LEU A 101 14.48 -4.71 -16.18
CA LEU A 101 14.36 -3.25 -16.23
C LEU A 101 13.61 -2.77 -17.47
N LYS A 102 13.56 -3.59 -18.54
CA LYS A 102 12.72 -3.30 -19.71
C LYS A 102 11.24 -3.30 -19.34
N ASP A 103 10.81 -4.20 -18.44
CA ASP A 103 9.41 -4.36 -18.04
C ASP A 103 8.93 -3.15 -17.21
N ILE A 104 9.85 -2.50 -16.48
CA ILE A 104 9.58 -1.23 -15.79
C ILE A 104 9.48 -0.08 -16.81
N ARG A 105 10.35 -0.06 -17.82
CA ARG A 105 10.36 1.01 -18.86
C ARG A 105 9.13 0.97 -19.76
N ASP A 106 8.70 -0.22 -20.16
CA ASP A 106 7.52 -0.42 -21.01
C ASP A 106 6.20 -0.49 -20.23
N LYS A 107 6.27 -0.41 -18.90
CA LYS A 107 5.15 -0.47 -17.96
C LYS A 107 4.40 -1.80 -17.93
N SER A 108 4.97 -2.89 -18.47
CA SER A 108 4.43 -4.24 -18.25
C SER A 108 4.59 -4.71 -16.80
N PHE A 109 5.63 -4.23 -16.12
CA PHE A 109 5.71 -4.19 -14.66
C PHE A 109 5.45 -2.76 -14.19
N ALA A 110 4.17 -2.42 -14.01
CA ALA A 110 3.71 -1.07 -13.69
C ALA A 110 4.08 -0.67 -12.24
N LEU A 111 5.33 -0.25 -12.05
CA LEU A 111 5.91 0.16 -10.77
C LEU A 111 5.86 1.68 -10.62
N ASP A 112 5.26 2.14 -9.53
CA ASP A 112 5.36 3.51 -9.04
C ASP A 112 6.67 3.70 -8.29
N TRP A 113 7.51 4.63 -8.76
CA TRP A 113 8.79 4.96 -8.14
C TRP A 113 9.27 6.33 -8.64
N THR A 114 10.18 6.95 -7.89
CA THR A 114 10.74 8.26 -8.25
C THR A 114 12.24 8.16 -8.48
N PRO A 115 12.76 8.54 -9.67
CA PRO A 115 14.19 8.62 -9.90
C PRO A 115 14.88 9.61 -8.94
N THR A 116 16.11 9.30 -8.54
CA THR A 116 16.92 10.10 -7.60
C THR A 116 18.15 10.65 -8.30
N ASP A 117 18.61 11.86 -7.96
CA ASP A 117 19.78 12.48 -8.61
C ASP A 117 21.13 11.96 -8.08
N ASP A 118 21.16 11.47 -6.84
CA ASP A 118 22.36 11.02 -6.11
C ASP A 118 22.62 9.50 -6.24
N TRP A 119 22.09 8.88 -7.28
CA TRP A 119 22.15 7.44 -7.54
C TRP A 119 23.56 6.85 -7.72
N ARG A 120 24.58 7.67 -8.05
CA ARG A 120 25.93 7.19 -8.40
C ARG A 120 26.57 6.35 -7.29
N ARG A 121 26.25 6.62 -6.02
CA ARG A 121 26.75 5.85 -4.86
C ARG A 121 26.19 4.42 -4.81
N SER A 122 25.07 4.17 -5.50
CA SER A 122 24.34 2.90 -5.48
C SER A 122 24.63 2.00 -6.68
N VAL A 123 25.52 2.38 -7.60
CA VAL A 123 25.84 1.59 -8.81
C VAL A 123 26.27 0.16 -8.49
N ASN A 124 27.13 0.00 -7.49
CA ASN A 124 27.67 -1.30 -7.08
C ASN A 124 26.82 -1.99 -6.00
N ASN A 125 25.76 -1.34 -5.51
CA ASN A 125 24.90 -1.91 -4.50
C ASN A 125 24.00 -2.99 -5.12
N GLN A 126 24.14 -4.22 -4.63
CA GLN A 126 23.39 -5.40 -5.11
C GLN A 126 22.26 -5.82 -4.17
N LYS A 127 21.99 -5.08 -3.08
CA LYS A 127 20.87 -5.36 -2.18
C LYS A 127 19.56 -5.30 -2.99
N PRO A 128 18.65 -6.30 -2.88
CA PRO A 128 17.35 -6.26 -3.55
C PRO A 128 16.55 -5.02 -3.17
N ILE A 129 15.82 -4.45 -4.14
CA ILE A 129 14.83 -3.41 -3.85
C ILE A 129 13.61 -4.02 -3.15
N MET A 130 12.76 -3.19 -2.54
CA MET A 130 11.54 -3.65 -1.87
C MET A 130 10.33 -2.96 -2.49
N CYS A 131 9.38 -3.74 -2.97
CA CYS A 131 8.12 -3.21 -3.45
C CYS A 131 6.94 -4.00 -2.90
N THR A 132 5.77 -3.38 -2.93
CA THR A 132 4.51 -4.03 -2.56
C THR A 132 3.47 -3.80 -3.64
N ARG A 133 2.42 -4.62 -3.66
CA ARG A 133 1.25 -4.37 -4.50
C ARG A 133 0.54 -3.12 -4.00
N PHE A 134 0.28 -2.16 -4.87
CA PHE A 134 -0.42 -0.91 -4.57
C PHE A 134 -1.13 -0.42 -5.85
N PRO A 135 -2.31 -0.98 -6.17
CA PRO A 135 -3.01 -0.73 -7.41
C PRO A 135 -3.69 0.64 -7.35
N TYR A 136 -2.96 1.67 -7.78
CA TYR A 136 -3.44 3.05 -7.78
C TYR A 136 -3.09 3.75 -9.10
N GLY A 137 -4.13 4.31 -9.75
CA GLY A 137 -4.01 4.86 -11.09
C GLY A 137 -3.64 3.78 -12.11
N VAL A 138 -2.50 3.95 -12.79
CA VAL A 138 -1.98 3.00 -13.80
C VAL A 138 -0.93 2.05 -13.24
N ASN A 139 -0.57 2.19 -11.97
CA ASN A 139 0.48 1.40 -11.33
C ASN A 139 -0.15 0.23 -10.57
N GLU A 140 0.53 -0.92 -10.58
CA GLU A 140 0.17 -2.12 -9.83
C GLU A 140 1.05 -2.32 -8.59
N TYR A 141 2.29 -1.82 -8.66
CA TYR A 141 3.28 -1.95 -7.60
C TYR A 141 3.78 -0.58 -7.16
N LEU A 142 4.23 -0.49 -5.91
CA LEU A 142 4.86 0.68 -5.32
C LEU A 142 6.24 0.29 -4.80
N LEU A 143 7.27 1.03 -5.19
CA LEU A 143 8.62 0.91 -4.64
C LEU A 143 8.67 1.59 -3.27
N ILE A 144 8.88 0.81 -2.21
CA ILE A 144 8.95 1.34 -0.84
C ILE A 144 10.39 1.52 -0.38
N ASP A 145 11.36 0.76 -0.90
CA ASP A 145 12.79 0.97 -0.65
C ASP A 145 13.63 0.64 -1.89
N GLY A 146 14.68 1.45 -2.09
CA GLY A 146 15.69 1.23 -3.11
C GLY A 146 15.58 2.11 -4.36
N ASN A 147 14.95 3.29 -4.24
CA ASN A 147 14.90 4.28 -5.33
C ASN A 147 16.28 4.54 -5.94
N HIS A 148 17.30 4.86 -5.12
CA HIS A 148 18.68 5.06 -5.60
C HIS A 148 19.28 3.87 -6.34
N ARG A 149 18.98 2.65 -5.87
CA ARG A 149 19.46 1.42 -6.51
C ARG A 149 18.78 1.23 -7.86
N LEU A 150 17.45 1.37 -7.93
CA LEU A 150 16.73 1.26 -9.19
C LEU A 150 17.17 2.34 -10.19
N THR A 151 17.33 3.61 -9.74
CA THR A 151 17.85 4.69 -10.58
C THR A 151 19.24 4.33 -11.13
N ALA A 152 20.15 3.86 -10.28
CA ALA A 152 21.50 3.51 -10.70
C ALA A 152 21.53 2.38 -11.76
N LYS A 153 20.70 1.35 -11.57
CA LYS A 153 20.57 0.23 -12.52
C LYS A 153 19.99 0.68 -13.86
N MET A 154 19.00 1.57 -13.83
CA MET A 154 18.43 2.18 -15.04
C MET A 154 19.46 3.01 -15.81
N HIS A 155 20.22 3.88 -15.12
CA HIS A 155 21.23 4.73 -15.77
C HIS A 155 22.43 3.95 -16.33
N THR A 156 22.83 2.89 -15.64
CA THR A 156 23.93 2.01 -16.09
C THR A 156 23.47 0.94 -17.08
N LYS A 157 22.22 0.99 -17.53
CA LYS A 157 21.63 0.09 -18.53
C LYS A 157 21.77 -1.39 -18.17
N GLN A 158 21.65 -1.73 -16.88
CA GLN A 158 21.58 -3.13 -16.49
C GLN A 158 20.29 -3.77 -17.00
N GLU A 159 20.29 -5.10 -17.11
CA GLU A 159 19.14 -5.82 -17.68
C GLU A 159 18.04 -6.03 -16.65
N ALA A 160 18.42 -6.24 -15.38
CA ALA A 160 17.50 -6.67 -14.34
C ALA A 160 17.92 -6.15 -12.95
N ILE A 161 16.97 -6.24 -12.01
CA ILE A 161 17.18 -5.95 -10.60
C ILE A 161 16.50 -7.02 -9.74
N LYS A 162 17.12 -7.36 -8.61
CA LYS A 162 16.51 -8.23 -7.61
C LYS A 162 15.54 -7.42 -6.76
N SER A 163 14.40 -8.01 -6.42
CA SER A 163 13.35 -7.38 -5.62
C SER A 163 12.74 -8.34 -4.61
N TYR A 164 12.36 -7.83 -3.44
CA TYR A 164 11.33 -8.43 -2.60
C TYR A 164 9.97 -7.84 -2.98
N ILE A 165 9.02 -8.71 -3.33
CA ILE A 165 7.63 -8.31 -3.58
C ILE A 165 6.82 -8.71 -2.36
N ILE A 166 6.59 -7.75 -1.47
CA ILE A 166 5.94 -7.97 -0.17
C ILE A 166 4.43 -8.00 -0.40
N SER A 167 3.80 -9.12 -0.02
CA SER A 167 2.37 -9.30 -0.24
C SER A 167 1.55 -8.40 0.69
N PRO A 168 0.32 -8.03 0.31
CA PRO A 168 -0.54 -7.24 1.19
C PRO A 168 -0.77 -7.86 2.57
N ARG A 169 -0.78 -9.20 2.65
CA ARG A 169 -0.87 -9.92 3.91
C ARG A 169 0.35 -9.66 4.79
N GLU A 170 1.56 -9.76 4.22
CA GLU A 170 2.79 -9.53 4.98
C GLU A 170 2.91 -8.07 5.46
N ILE A 171 2.44 -7.10 4.66
CA ILE A 171 2.36 -5.69 5.07
C ILE A 171 1.56 -5.52 6.37
N VAL A 172 0.46 -6.27 6.51
CA VAL A 172 -0.42 -6.23 7.68
C VAL A 172 0.17 -7.04 8.83
N ASP A 173 0.48 -8.32 8.59
CA ASP A 173 0.88 -9.30 9.61
C ASP A 173 2.18 -8.85 10.32
N HIS A 174 3.09 -8.20 9.59
CA HIS A 174 4.36 -7.68 10.12
C HIS A 174 4.34 -6.19 10.45
N LYS A 175 3.18 -5.54 10.44
CA LYS A 175 2.99 -4.12 10.81
C LYS A 175 3.96 -3.17 10.07
N ILE A 176 4.27 -3.46 8.81
CA ILE A 176 5.09 -2.58 7.95
C ILE A 176 4.42 -1.21 7.79
N LEU A 177 3.08 -1.22 7.73
CA LEU A 177 2.25 -0.06 8.03
C LEU A 177 1.86 -0.14 9.52
N PRO A 178 2.42 0.71 10.41
CA PRO A 178 2.29 0.56 11.86
C PRO A 178 0.94 1.04 12.39
N MET A 179 0.29 1.99 11.70
CA MET A 179 -1.00 2.55 12.08
C MET A 179 -2.15 1.68 11.55
N ALA A 180 -3.18 1.49 12.36
CA ALA A 180 -4.38 0.75 11.97
C ALA A 180 -5.04 1.39 10.74
N ILE A 181 -5.21 2.71 10.77
CA ILE A 181 -5.86 3.45 9.69
C ILE A 181 -5.13 3.29 8.35
N ASP A 182 -3.78 3.33 8.35
CA ASP A 182 -2.94 3.07 7.17
C ASP A 182 -3.17 1.66 6.63
N ARG A 183 -3.18 0.64 7.50
CA ARG A 183 -3.43 -0.76 7.09
C ARG A 183 -4.82 -0.95 6.50
N VAL A 184 -5.85 -0.39 7.13
CA VAL A 184 -7.24 -0.52 6.64
C VAL A 184 -7.40 0.18 5.30
N MET A 185 -6.89 1.40 5.16
CA MET A 185 -6.95 2.14 3.90
C MET A 185 -6.16 1.43 2.78
N TYR A 186 -5.04 0.80 3.12
CA TYR A 186 -4.25 0.01 2.19
C TYR A 186 -5.04 -1.21 1.69
N LEU A 187 -5.65 -1.97 2.60
CA LEU A 187 -6.49 -3.11 2.24
C LEU A 187 -7.73 -2.71 1.43
N PHE A 188 -8.33 -1.56 1.75
CA PHE A 188 -9.42 -0.99 0.98
C PHE A 188 -9.03 -0.77 -0.49
N ILE A 189 -7.84 -0.23 -0.76
CA ILE A 189 -7.30 -0.04 -2.12
C ILE A 189 -7.10 -1.40 -2.81
N ILE A 190 -6.48 -2.36 -2.12
CA ILE A 190 -6.25 -3.71 -2.65
C ILE A 190 -7.56 -4.39 -3.03
N GLU A 191 -8.56 -4.35 -2.14
CA GLU A 191 -9.86 -4.96 -2.38
C GLU A 191 -10.61 -4.28 -3.52
N SER A 192 -10.63 -2.94 -3.55
CA SER A 192 -11.27 -2.18 -4.62
C SER A 192 -10.75 -2.59 -6.00
N ALA A 193 -9.43 -2.79 -6.12
CA ALA A 193 -8.80 -3.25 -7.36
C ALA A 193 -9.15 -4.72 -7.67
N ASN A 194 -9.15 -5.59 -6.66
CA ASN A 194 -9.54 -7.00 -6.84
C ASN A 194 -11.00 -7.14 -7.29
N PHE A 195 -11.92 -6.37 -6.71
CA PHE A 195 -13.33 -6.36 -7.09
C PHE A 195 -13.50 -5.84 -8.51
N THR A 196 -12.81 -4.74 -8.86
CA THR A 196 -12.82 -4.20 -10.23
C THR A 196 -12.39 -5.27 -11.24
N LYS A 197 -11.30 -5.99 -10.95
CA LYS A 197 -10.81 -7.08 -11.79
C LYS A 197 -11.83 -8.22 -11.88
N ALA A 198 -12.34 -8.70 -10.75
CA ALA A 198 -13.30 -9.81 -10.70
C ALA A 198 -14.59 -9.50 -11.49
N LEU A 199 -15.13 -8.29 -11.35
CA LEU A 199 -16.28 -7.82 -12.12
C LEU A 199 -15.98 -7.75 -13.63
N SER A 200 -14.79 -7.30 -14.01
CA SER A 200 -14.38 -7.22 -15.42
C SER A 200 -14.23 -8.59 -16.08
N GLU A 201 -13.79 -9.60 -15.33
CA GLU A 201 -13.60 -10.96 -15.84
C GLU A 201 -14.93 -11.72 -16.01
N LYS A 202 -16.01 -11.28 -15.36
CA LYS A 202 -17.34 -11.92 -15.38
C LYS A 202 -17.34 -13.41 -15.04
N LYS A 203 -16.35 -13.85 -14.26
CA LYS A 203 -16.21 -15.25 -13.80
C LYS A 203 -16.95 -15.56 -12.51
N TYR A 204 -17.27 -14.51 -11.73
CA TYR A 204 -17.89 -14.61 -10.42
C TYR A 204 -19.17 -13.78 -10.42
N THR A 205 -20.16 -14.23 -9.65
CA THR A 205 -21.37 -13.47 -9.37
C THR A 205 -21.07 -12.30 -8.43
N ASP A 206 -21.89 -11.25 -8.48
CA ASP A 206 -21.80 -10.12 -7.54
C ASP A 206 -21.85 -10.58 -6.08
N ARG A 207 -22.56 -11.68 -5.80
CA ARG A 207 -22.65 -12.26 -4.45
C ARG A 207 -21.34 -12.92 -4.03
N GLU A 208 -20.73 -13.74 -4.89
CA GLU A 208 -19.43 -14.36 -4.60
C GLU A 208 -18.33 -13.30 -4.40
N ILE A 209 -18.35 -12.23 -5.20
CA ILE A 209 -17.43 -11.11 -5.03
C ILE A 209 -17.66 -10.44 -3.68
N PHE A 210 -18.92 -10.10 -3.36
CA PHE A 210 -19.27 -9.47 -2.08
C PHE A 210 -18.92 -10.34 -0.86
N ASP A 211 -19.24 -11.64 -0.89
CA ASP A 211 -18.93 -12.60 0.18
C ASP A 211 -17.41 -12.80 0.36
N SER A 212 -16.59 -12.45 -0.64
CA SER A 212 -15.12 -12.47 -0.53
C SER A 212 -14.53 -11.22 0.15
N SER A 213 -15.35 -10.22 0.47
CA SER A 213 -14.88 -8.97 1.08
C SER A 213 -14.21 -9.20 2.44
N LEU A 214 -13.09 -8.53 2.64
CA LEU A 214 -12.35 -8.47 3.90
C LEU A 214 -13.21 -7.89 5.03
N VAL A 215 -14.17 -7.02 4.72
CA VAL A 215 -15.09 -6.41 5.69
C VAL A 215 -15.97 -7.47 6.39
N HIS A 216 -16.32 -8.56 5.69
CA HIS A 216 -17.15 -9.64 6.21
C HIS A 216 -16.35 -10.83 6.73
N SER A 217 -15.07 -10.91 6.37
CA SER A 217 -14.15 -11.92 6.88
C SER A 217 -13.74 -11.62 8.33
N ALA A 218 -13.04 -12.57 8.97
CA ALA A 218 -12.52 -12.44 10.35
C ALA A 218 -11.64 -11.19 10.61
N PHE A 219 -11.33 -10.39 9.60
CA PHE A 219 -10.68 -9.08 9.70
C PHE A 219 -11.39 -8.10 10.62
N ALA A 220 -12.73 -8.10 10.68
CA ALA A 220 -13.47 -7.27 11.63
C ALA A 220 -13.18 -7.61 13.10
N ASN A 221 -12.65 -8.81 13.39
CA ASN A 221 -12.23 -9.21 14.73
C ASN A 221 -10.79 -8.78 15.09
N PHE A 222 -9.97 -8.29 14.15
CA PHE A 222 -8.65 -7.72 14.47
C PHE A 222 -8.73 -6.35 15.15
N PHE A 223 -9.91 -5.72 15.13
CA PHE A 223 -10.22 -4.43 15.75
C PHE A 223 -11.18 -4.57 16.96
N LYS A 224 -11.24 -5.75 17.58
CA LYS A 224 -11.96 -6.00 18.84
C LYS A 224 -10.98 -6.21 20.00
#